data_AF-A0AAW5AG18-F1
#
_entry.id   AF-A0AAW5AG18-F1
#
_cell.length_a   1.000
_cell.length_b   1.000
_cell.length_c   1.000
_cell.angle_alpha   90.00
_cell.angle_beta   90.00
_cell.angle_gamma   90.00
#
_symmetry.space_group_name_H-M   'P 1'
#
loop_
_entity.id
_entity.type
_entity.pdbx_description
1 polymer ?
#
loop_
_entity_poly.entity_id
_entity_poly.type
_entity_poly.pdbx_seq_one_letter_code
_entity_poly.pdbx_strand_id
1 'polypeptide(L)'
;MKLLPFQPEIAERMLIGTQGETIDPESVFVHTANGYWLAWHNGKAALLAADTPPDIPCFWVEGAESLEELVAMIENGEFDEVEEFDGDDEAWLEAVSGCSGEHGESCGCDAH
;
A
#
# COMPACT_ATOMS: atom_id res chain seq x y z
N MET A 1 -15.53 3.09 3.40
CA MET A 1 -14.40 3.94 3.86
C MET A 1 -14.87 5.01 4.84
N LYS A 2 -14.16 5.20 5.97
CA LYS A 2 -14.43 6.29 6.94
C LYS A 2 -13.15 7.12 7.10
N LEU A 3 -13.25 8.41 6.76
CA LEU A 3 -12.17 9.38 6.97
C LEU A 3 -12.14 9.78 8.45
N LEU A 4 -10.95 9.68 9.03
CA LEU A 4 -10.62 10.07 10.38
C LEU A 4 -9.74 11.33 10.33
N PRO A 5 -9.88 12.23 11.32
CA PRO A 5 -8.96 13.35 11.45
C PRO A 5 -7.55 12.85 11.73
N PHE A 6 -6.56 13.75 11.63
CA PHE A 6 -5.16 13.46 11.94
C PHE A 6 -5.00 12.62 13.22
N GLN A 7 -4.36 11.45 13.09
CA GLN A 7 -4.09 10.54 14.19
C GLN A 7 -2.61 10.67 14.57
N PRO A 8 -2.25 11.43 15.62
CA PRO A 8 -0.85 11.65 15.98
C PRO A 8 -0.14 10.35 16.35
N GLU A 9 -0.81 9.45 17.10
CA GLU A 9 -0.22 8.17 17.52
C GLU A 9 0.13 7.27 16.34
N ILE A 10 -0.74 7.25 15.32
CA ILE A 10 -0.52 6.47 14.08
C ILE A 10 0.49 7.17 13.18
N ALA A 11 0.49 8.51 13.12
CA ALA A 11 1.49 9.28 12.39
C ALA A 11 2.90 9.03 12.93
N GLU A 12 3.08 9.11 14.26
CA GLU A 12 4.35 8.82 14.92
C GLU A 12 4.79 7.39 14.61
N ARG A 13 3.84 6.45 14.63
CA ARG A 13 4.07 5.05 14.29
C ARG A 13 4.54 4.85 12.84
N MET A 14 3.90 5.52 11.89
CA MET A 14 4.28 5.50 10.47
C MET A 14 5.68 6.11 10.24
N LEU A 15 6.09 7.06 11.10
CA LEU A 15 7.41 7.67 11.00
C LEU A 15 8.55 6.82 11.61
N ILE A 16 8.23 5.74 12.34
CA ILE A 16 9.27 4.86 12.90
C ILE A 16 10.03 4.18 11.75
N GLY A 17 11.36 4.20 11.81
CA GLY A 17 12.21 3.58 10.79
C GLY A 17 12.35 4.37 9.48
N THR A 18 11.59 5.47 9.34
CA THR A 18 11.68 6.41 8.21
C THR A 18 12.71 7.50 8.50
N GLN A 19 13.37 8.05 7.48
CA GLN A 19 14.43 9.05 7.64
C GLN A 19 14.13 10.29 6.78
N GLY A 20 13.57 11.30 7.43
CA GLY A 20 13.28 12.60 6.79
C GLY A 20 11.86 12.71 6.24
N GLU A 21 11.04 11.66 6.33
CA GLU A 21 9.62 11.76 6.08
C GLU A 21 8.87 12.50 7.19
N THR A 22 7.72 13.08 6.86
CA THR A 22 6.85 13.78 7.80
C THR A 22 5.41 13.60 7.35
N ILE A 23 4.50 13.29 8.28
CA ILE A 23 3.07 13.27 8.00
C ILE A 23 2.54 14.68 8.28
N ASP A 24 1.86 15.27 7.29
CA ASP A 24 1.31 16.60 7.42
C ASP A 24 0.11 16.61 8.39
N PRO A 25 -0.06 17.62 9.26
CA PRO A 25 -1.24 17.71 10.12
C PRO A 25 -2.56 17.81 9.35
N GLU A 26 -2.53 18.21 8.08
CA GLU A 26 -3.71 18.21 7.19
C GLU A 26 -3.98 16.84 6.56
N SER A 27 -3.17 15.82 6.87
CA SER A 27 -3.36 14.45 6.38
C SER A 27 -4.64 13.84 6.93
N VAL A 28 -5.36 13.15 6.05
CA VAL A 28 -6.56 12.39 6.43
C VAL A 28 -6.19 10.93 6.68
N PHE A 29 -6.76 10.37 7.74
CA PHE A 29 -6.51 8.99 8.11
C PHE A 29 -7.67 8.09 7.71
N VAL A 30 -7.36 6.85 7.37
CA VAL A 30 -8.35 5.86 6.98
C VAL A 30 -8.01 4.56 7.67
N HIS A 31 -9.03 3.91 8.22
CA HIS A 31 -8.93 2.55 8.69
C HIS A 31 -9.75 1.66 7.76
N THR A 32 -9.08 0.76 7.04
CA THR A 32 -9.71 -0.16 6.08
C THR A 32 -10.37 -1.34 6.80
N ALA A 33 -11.27 -2.05 6.12
CA ALA A 33 -11.91 -3.23 6.67
C ALA A 33 -10.91 -4.37 6.99
N ASN A 34 -9.81 -4.45 6.26
CA ASN A 34 -8.72 -5.42 6.45
C ASN A 34 -7.78 -5.05 7.60
N GLY A 35 -8.00 -3.91 8.28
CA GLY A 35 -7.20 -3.48 9.43
C GLY A 35 -5.99 -2.62 9.07
N TYR A 36 -5.86 -2.17 7.82
CA TYR A 36 -4.79 -1.25 7.44
C TYR A 36 -5.12 0.18 7.82
N TRP A 37 -4.10 0.90 8.26
CA TRP A 37 -4.12 2.33 8.48
C TRP A 37 -3.47 3.03 7.31
N LEU A 38 -4.18 4.01 6.75
CA LEU A 38 -3.67 4.91 5.72
C LEU A 38 -3.61 6.33 6.24
N ALA A 39 -2.51 7.02 5.97
CA ALA A 39 -2.41 8.47 6.09
C ALA A 39 -2.23 9.06 4.70
N TRP A 40 -3.15 9.91 4.27
CA TRP A 40 -3.16 10.49 2.93
C TRP A 40 -3.00 11.99 2.96
N HIS A 41 -2.09 12.51 2.14
CA HIS A 41 -1.92 13.94 1.92
C HIS A 41 -1.43 14.23 0.51
N ASN A 42 -2.25 14.92 -0.28
CA ASN A 42 -1.86 15.54 -1.55
C ASN A 42 -1.14 14.61 -2.54
N GLY A 43 -1.64 13.38 -2.73
CA GLY A 43 -1.04 12.40 -3.65
C GLY A 43 0.00 11.47 -3.00
N LYS A 44 0.32 11.67 -1.72
CA LYS A 44 1.20 10.80 -0.94
C LYS A 44 0.39 10.05 0.12
N ALA A 45 0.61 8.75 0.23
CA ALA A 45 0.00 7.88 1.22
C ALA A 45 1.07 7.15 2.03
N ALA A 46 0.85 7.02 3.33
CA ALA A 46 1.56 6.06 4.18
C ALA A 46 0.60 4.95 4.58
N LEU A 47 1.00 3.69 4.41
CA LEU A 47 0.23 2.49 4.69
C LEU A 47 0.89 1.70 5.81
N LEU A 48 0.13 1.40 6.85
CA LEU A 48 0.57 0.64 8.01
C LEU A 48 -0.41 -0.49 8.26
N ALA A 49 0.04 -1.75 8.22
CA ALA A 49 -0.82 -2.87 8.59
C ALA A 49 -1.00 -2.91 10.12
N ALA A 50 -2.15 -3.38 10.59
CA ALA A 50 -2.39 -3.53 12.03
C ALA A 50 -1.38 -4.48 12.71
N ASP A 51 -0.87 -5.46 11.98
CA ASP A 51 0.11 -6.44 12.50
C ASP A 51 1.57 -5.97 12.36
N THR A 52 1.82 -4.80 11.76
CA THR A 52 3.20 -4.33 11.53
C THR A 52 3.95 -4.11 12.86
N PRO A 53 5.09 -4.80 13.07
CA PRO A 53 5.88 -4.71 14.30
C PRO A 53 6.45 -3.30 14.54
N PRO A 54 6.86 -2.99 15.79
CA PRO A 54 7.31 -1.66 16.15
C PRO A 54 8.63 -1.17 15.62
N ASP A 55 9.44 -2.07 15.10
CA ASP A 55 10.73 -1.75 14.54
C ASP A 55 10.71 -1.74 13.01
N ILE A 56 9.53 -1.93 12.40
CA ILE A 56 9.36 -2.01 10.94
C ILE A 56 8.72 -0.71 10.44
N PRO A 57 9.30 -0.07 9.40
CA PRO A 57 8.73 1.12 8.81
C PRO A 57 7.43 0.83 8.06
N CYS A 58 6.57 1.84 7.95
CA CYS A 58 5.37 1.75 7.13
C CYS A 58 5.70 1.89 5.64
N PHE A 59 4.78 1.48 4.76
CA PHE A 59 4.96 1.59 3.32
C PHE A 59 4.49 2.97 2.82
N TRP A 60 5.26 3.62 1.94
CA TRP A 60 4.89 4.91 1.35
C TRP A 60 4.55 4.76 -0.12
N VAL A 61 3.39 5.27 -0.53
CA VAL A 61 2.96 5.37 -1.91
C VAL A 61 2.97 6.83 -2.32
N GLU A 62 3.77 7.17 -3.33
CA GLU A 62 3.81 8.51 -3.92
C GLU A 62 3.12 8.50 -5.29
N GLY A 63 2.33 9.53 -5.58
CA GLY A 63 1.68 9.69 -6.88
C GLY A 63 0.36 8.95 -7.06
N ALA A 64 -0.29 8.53 -5.98
CA ALA A 64 -1.63 7.94 -6.10
C ALA A 64 -2.64 9.00 -6.61
N GLU A 65 -3.52 8.59 -7.52
CA GLU A 65 -4.46 9.51 -8.16
C GLU A 65 -5.64 9.85 -7.25
N SER A 66 -6.06 8.91 -6.40
CA SER A 66 -7.17 9.10 -5.48
C SER A 66 -7.09 8.15 -4.28
N LEU A 67 -7.43 8.68 -3.12
CA LEU A 67 -7.45 7.91 -1.87
C LEU A 67 -8.47 6.77 -1.90
N GLU A 68 -9.63 6.99 -2.51
CA GLU A 68 -10.69 5.98 -2.60
C GLU A 68 -10.24 4.76 -3.44
N GLU A 69 -9.58 5.01 -4.57
CA GLU A 69 -8.98 3.98 -5.42
C GLU A 69 -7.90 3.22 -4.65
N LEU A 70 -7.00 3.93 -3.96
CA LEU A 70 -5.95 3.31 -3.15
C LEU A 70 -6.53 2.41 -2.06
N VAL A 71 -7.54 2.89 -1.33
CA VAL A 71 -8.23 2.09 -0.30
C VAL A 71 -8.91 0.88 -0.90
N ALA A 72 -9.56 1.03 -2.06
CA ALA A 72 -10.21 -0.08 -2.74
C ALA A 72 -9.20 -1.16 -3.15
N MET A 73 -8.02 -0.79 -3.67
CA MET A 73 -6.96 -1.76 -4.03
C MET A 73 -6.48 -2.55 -2.80
N ILE A 74 -6.26 -1.86 -1.67
CA ILE A 74 -5.84 -2.50 -0.41
C ILE A 74 -6.95 -3.41 0.14
N GLU A 75 -8.20 -2.96 0.06
CA GLU A 75 -9.35 -3.75 0.53
C GLU A 75 -9.60 -4.99 -0.35
N ASN A 76 -9.31 -4.91 -1.65
CA ASN A 76 -9.39 -6.04 -2.58
C ASN A 76 -8.22 -7.02 -2.45
N GLY A 77 -7.18 -6.71 -1.68
CA GLY A 77 -6.02 -7.58 -1.50
C GLY A 77 -5.01 -7.52 -2.65
N GLU A 78 -5.15 -6.56 -3.59
CA GLU A 78 -4.13 -6.30 -4.62
C GLU A 78 -2.79 -5.84 -4.01
N PHE A 79 -2.80 -5.45 -2.72
CA PHE A 79 -1.62 -5.07 -1.95
C PHE A 79 -0.97 -6.24 -1.18
N ASP A 80 -1.71 -7.32 -0.90
CA ASP A 80 -1.28 -8.47 -0.08
C ASP A 80 -0.39 -9.44 -0.89
N GLU A 81 -0.50 -9.45 -2.22
CA GLU A 81 0.35 -10.27 -3.10
C GLU A 81 1.81 -9.74 -3.21
N VAL A 82 2.12 -8.62 -2.55
CA VAL A 82 3.44 -7.94 -2.60
C VAL A 82 4.29 -8.22 -1.34
N GLU A 83 3.87 -9.09 -0.42
CA GLU A 83 4.67 -9.44 0.77
C GLU A 83 5.81 -10.45 0.51
N GLU A 84 5.99 -10.96 -0.73
CA GLU A 84 7.17 -11.76 -1.12
C GLU A 84 8.13 -11.03 -2.08
N PHE A 85 8.08 -9.70 -2.21
CA PHE A 85 8.92 -8.98 -3.17
C PHE A 85 10.07 -8.18 -2.52
N ASP A 86 11.21 -8.87 -2.29
CA ASP A 86 12.53 -8.28 -1.97
C ASP A 86 13.24 -7.79 -3.27
N GLY A 87 12.51 -7.15 -4.19
CA GLY A 87 12.94 -6.94 -5.58
C GLY A 87 12.99 -5.47 -6.02
N ASP A 88 14.11 -5.15 -6.69
CA ASP A 88 14.54 -3.87 -7.23
C ASP A 88 13.48 -3.12 -8.08
N ASP A 89 13.52 -1.79 -8.04
CA ASP A 89 12.58 -0.81 -8.64
C ASP A 89 12.24 -1.02 -10.13
N GLU A 90 13.00 -1.84 -10.88
CA GLU A 90 12.77 -2.12 -12.31
C GLU A 90 11.65 -3.15 -12.59
N ALA A 91 11.25 -3.96 -11.60
CA ALA A 91 10.21 -4.99 -11.78
C ALA A 91 8.78 -4.46 -11.61
N TRP A 92 8.61 -3.30 -10.97
CA TRP A 92 7.32 -2.66 -10.76
C TRP A 92 6.63 -2.27 -12.07
N LEU A 93 7.41 -1.87 -13.09
CA LEU A 93 6.88 -1.41 -14.37
C LEU A 93 6.31 -2.54 -15.24
N GLU A 94 6.69 -3.80 -15.01
CA GLU A 94 6.17 -4.96 -15.78
C GLU A 94 4.84 -5.48 -15.21
N ALA A 95 4.59 -5.35 -13.91
CA ALA A 95 3.35 -5.81 -13.28
C ALA A 95 2.13 -4.93 -13.64
N VAL A 96 2.31 -3.60 -13.72
CA VAL A 96 1.24 -2.67 -14.15
C VAL A 96 0.94 -2.70 -15.65
N SER A 97 1.82 -3.30 -16.46
CA SER A 97 1.63 -3.45 -17.91
C SER A 97 0.89 -4.74 -18.31
N GLY A 98 0.48 -5.56 -17.33
CA GLY A 98 -0.15 -6.87 -17.54
C GLY A 98 -1.68 -6.85 -17.67
N CYS A 99 -2.35 -5.71 -17.50
CA CYS A 99 -3.80 -5.59 -17.77
C CYS A 99 -4.05 -5.41 -19.28
N SER A 100 -3.77 -6.46 -20.06
CA SER A 100 -4.33 -6.63 -21.40
C SER A 100 -4.45 -8.13 -21.73
N GLY A 101 -5.60 -8.71 -21.40
CA GLY A 101 -6.17 -9.80 -22.18
C GLY A 101 -6.33 -11.15 -21.48
N GLU A 102 -7.58 -11.40 -21.09
CA GLU A 102 -8.32 -12.65 -21.33
C GLU A 102 -7.96 -13.93 -20.55
N HIS A 103 -8.91 -14.33 -19.68
CA HIS A 103 -9.10 -15.68 -19.14
C HIS A 103 -8.99 -16.77 -20.22
N GLY A 104 -8.20 -17.82 -19.97
CA GLY A 104 -8.32 -19.06 -20.75
C GLY A 104 -7.18 -20.06 -20.59
N GLU A 105 -7.25 -20.88 -19.54
CA GLU A 105 -6.90 -22.31 -19.51
C GLU A 105 -5.45 -22.78 -19.82
N SER A 106 -4.88 -23.47 -18.82
CA SER A 106 -3.93 -24.60 -18.93
C SER A 106 -2.43 -24.32 -19.10
N CYS A 107 -1.74 -24.08 -17.98
CA CYS A 107 -0.33 -24.47 -17.83
C CYS A 107 -0.23 -25.97 -17.52
N GLY A 108 0.05 -26.77 -18.55
CA GLY A 108 0.58 -28.13 -18.40
C GLY A 108 2.09 -28.10 -18.57
N CYS A 109 2.84 -28.32 -17.48
CA CYS A 109 4.25 -28.70 -17.56
C CYS A 109 4.34 -30.13 -18.10
N ASP A 110 5.18 -30.37 -19.11
CA ASP A 110 5.84 -31.67 -19.28
C ASP A 110 7.22 -31.51 -19.92
N ALA A 111 8.14 -32.33 -19.43
CA ALA A 111 9.55 -32.33 -19.74
C ALA A 111 9.86 -33.06 -21.05
N HIS A 112 10.68 -32.46 -21.92
CA HIS A 112 11.70 -33.15 -22.72
C HIS A 112 12.74 -32.16 -23.26
#